data_AF-A0A814JKQ7-F1
#
_entry.id   AF-A0A814JKQ7-F1
#
_cell.length_a   1.000
_cell.length_b   1.000
_cell.length_c   1.000
_cell.angle_alpha   90.00
_cell.angle_beta   90.00
_cell.angle_gamma   90.00
#
_symmetry.space_group_name_H-M   'P 1'
#
loop_
_entity.id
_entity.type
_entity.pdbx_description
1 polymer ?
#
loop_
_entity_poly.entity_id
_entity_poly.type
_entity_poly.pdbx_seq_one_letter_code
_entity_poly.pdbx_strand_id
1 'polypeptide(L)'
;MALGFYQGIVLGERGPTININNIFCCFYQNYNLVEFISCYLNHDIRECGIPSKYQLIVGKILETLWLLLPRADEIGPYRFQSFHHSANGHTFNNNKNEQIVSCSHDKKNIYIIHYPNLPLIKLYHPDYTNQTCIVPMEFITVDQGQLSLEPFTTKQYAEIKKIIALRPQECYEMIQSITNGHLKNLGITVDNEMLMVPARILPQLQIKYNDVIERVQIGKWYLDNRFNKVREIRTWAVVFINQRKLDNRQIDLTRDFVQKIRQAMSKYAIQFNSSPIEKSDVAVPQTILAHINELKMQGCEVIIYILNQVDNDIYDVIKDFENVQTDTIIQCVLFDQLMSISDSCDMNMYIQNNLVKELRAKLGGVNQFVSLMRALTSPPARSDIFMFFGKISLEIIEDFHIHVDYFLRVFSNYNSHLPNKLVFYQVGRHNQSFQNILNHQLQQAIQRACQELYGHNSILQICFVLVKKNHNTRFFILDKQSNRAHNIQPGTVVDTDIVPPNGFYFYLNSHAPIKGTSRPVLYQVLYDEIGFTSDEIQQLTYYLCHIDVRCRKGILVPAPVYYATQCVSHRR
;
A
#
# COMPACT_ATOMS: atom_id res chain seq x y z
N MET A 1 13.23 -16.32 4.16
CA MET A 1 13.09 -15.43 2.99
C MET A 1 14.23 -15.71 2.04
N ALA A 2 13.98 -15.82 0.74
CA ALA A 2 15.00 -16.06 -0.27
C ALA A 2 15.05 -14.90 -1.27
N LEU A 3 16.27 -14.63 -1.76
CA LEU A 3 16.53 -13.71 -2.87
C LEU A 3 16.37 -14.48 -4.19
N GLY A 4 15.68 -13.87 -5.14
CA GLY A 4 15.57 -14.33 -6.51
C GLY A 4 15.56 -13.13 -7.46
N PHE A 5 15.27 -13.39 -8.74
CA PHE A 5 15.28 -12.36 -9.77
C PHE A 5 14.02 -12.43 -10.63
N TYR A 6 13.48 -11.26 -10.94
CA TYR A 6 12.59 -11.07 -12.08
C TYR A 6 13.41 -11.10 -13.36
N GLN A 7 12.90 -11.76 -14.38
CA GLN A 7 13.39 -11.66 -15.74
C GLN A 7 12.21 -11.44 -16.68
N GLY A 8 12.31 -10.45 -17.55
CA GLY A 8 11.32 -10.20 -18.60
C GLY A 8 11.95 -9.50 -19.80
N ILE A 9 11.50 -9.85 -21.01
CA ILE A 9 11.92 -9.17 -22.23
C ILE A 9 11.08 -7.90 -22.40
N VAL A 10 11.74 -6.78 -22.67
CA VAL A 10 11.11 -5.49 -22.99
C VAL A 10 11.51 -5.11 -24.40
N LEU A 11 10.51 -4.87 -25.25
CA LEU A 11 10.73 -4.35 -26.60
C LEU A 11 10.76 -2.82 -26.53
N GLY A 12 11.93 -2.26 -26.80
CA GLY A 12 12.13 -0.83 -26.92
C GLY A 12 12.42 -0.40 -28.35
N GLU A 13 12.66 0.90 -28.56
CA GLU A 13 13.06 1.48 -29.84
C GLU A 13 14.38 0.92 -30.36
N ARG A 14 15.30 0.55 -29.45
CA ARG A 14 16.59 -0.08 -29.78
C ARG A 14 16.50 -1.59 -30.05
N GLY A 15 15.31 -2.16 -29.94
CA GLY A 15 15.08 -3.61 -30.03
C GLY A 15 14.86 -4.28 -28.68
N PRO A 16 15.00 -5.61 -28.61
CA PRO A 16 14.72 -6.38 -27.40
C PRO A 16 15.79 -6.17 -26.33
N THR A 17 15.35 -5.89 -25.11
CA THR A 17 16.18 -5.76 -23.92
C THR A 17 15.72 -6.74 -22.85
N ILE A 18 16.64 -7.21 -22.00
CA ILE A 18 16.32 -8.08 -20.87
C ILE A 18 16.26 -7.23 -19.61
N ASN A 19 15.07 -7.13 -19.02
CA ASN A 19 14.83 -6.46 -17.76
C ASN A 19 15.02 -7.44 -16.60
N ILE A 20 16.01 -7.16 -15.77
CA ILE A 20 16.34 -7.97 -14.61
C ILE A 20 16.21 -7.12 -13.34
N ASN A 21 15.57 -7.66 -12.31
CA ASN A 21 15.41 -6.96 -11.03
C ASN A 21 15.38 -7.96 -9.87
N ASN A 22 15.92 -7.58 -8.72
CA ASN A 22 15.90 -8.40 -7.51
C ASN A 22 14.47 -8.53 -6.97
N ILE A 23 14.09 -9.75 -6.60
CA ILE A 23 12.82 -10.09 -5.94
C ILE A 23 13.13 -10.83 -4.64
N PHE A 24 12.35 -10.56 -3.61
CA PHE A 24 12.37 -11.33 -2.37
C PHE A 24 11.05 -12.08 -2.22
N CYS A 25 11.13 -13.37 -1.96
CA CYS A 25 9.99 -14.24 -1.68
C CYS A 25 10.19 -14.91 -0.32
N CYS A 26 9.11 -15.13 0.42
CA CYS A 26 9.17 -15.86 1.67
C CYS A 26 8.74 -17.30 1.43
N PHE A 27 9.50 -18.22 1.98
CA PHE A 27 9.27 -19.66 1.89
C PHE A 27 9.19 -20.22 3.29
N TYR A 28 8.36 -21.26 3.45
CA TYR A 28 8.35 -22.02 4.69
C TYR A 28 9.69 -22.76 4.86
N GLN A 29 10.22 -22.71 6.07
CA GLN A 29 11.37 -23.52 6.46
C GLN A 29 10.89 -24.92 6.85
N ASN A 30 11.81 -25.86 6.93
CA ASN A 30 11.54 -27.19 7.46
C ASN A 30 11.27 -27.08 8.98
N TYR A 31 9.99 -26.94 9.33
CA TYR A 31 9.53 -26.91 10.72
C TYR A 31 8.78 -28.18 11.05
N ASN A 32 8.96 -28.67 12.28
CA ASN A 32 8.03 -29.64 12.85
C ASN A 32 6.62 -29.04 12.89
N LEU A 33 5.59 -29.83 12.62
CA LEU A 33 4.22 -29.34 12.53
C LEU A 33 3.73 -28.74 13.86
N VAL A 34 4.18 -29.27 15.00
CA VAL A 34 3.84 -28.73 16.33
C VAL A 34 4.42 -27.33 16.51
N GLU A 35 5.67 -27.12 16.09
CA GLU A 35 6.33 -25.81 16.16
C GLU A 35 5.69 -24.84 15.17
N PHE A 36 5.42 -25.28 13.94
CA PHE A 36 4.77 -24.48 12.92
C PHE A 36 3.41 -23.94 13.39
N ILE A 37 2.55 -24.81 13.93
CA ILE A 37 1.23 -24.41 14.43
C ILE A 37 1.38 -23.50 15.66
N SER A 38 2.34 -23.77 16.55
CA SER A 38 2.60 -22.91 17.71
C SER A 38 3.01 -21.50 17.30
N CYS A 39 3.88 -21.38 16.29
CA CYS A 39 4.28 -20.10 15.71
C CYS A 39 3.10 -19.41 15.00
N TYR A 40 2.29 -20.17 14.24
CA TYR A 40 1.13 -19.63 13.52
C TYR A 40 0.06 -19.07 14.47
N LEU A 41 -0.21 -19.76 15.58
CA LEU A 41 -1.17 -19.32 16.59
C LEU A 41 -0.57 -18.32 17.61
N ASN A 42 0.75 -18.09 17.56
CA ASN A 42 1.50 -17.34 18.57
C ASN A 42 1.22 -17.82 20.00
N HIS A 43 1.13 -19.14 20.17
CA HIS A 43 0.80 -19.82 21.40
C HIS A 43 1.41 -21.23 21.39
N ASP A 44 2.06 -21.68 22.46
CA ASP A 44 2.61 -23.04 22.50
C ASP A 44 1.51 -24.09 22.64
N ILE A 45 1.27 -24.88 21.60
CA ILE A 45 0.19 -25.88 21.62
C ILE A 45 0.56 -27.11 22.46
N ARG A 46 1.85 -27.30 22.78
CA ARG A 46 2.33 -28.43 23.60
C ARG A 46 1.74 -28.41 25.00
N GLU A 47 1.45 -27.22 25.53
CA GLU A 47 0.88 -27.02 26.86
C GLU A 47 -0.65 -26.97 26.86
N CYS A 48 -1.26 -26.23 25.94
CA CYS A 48 -2.70 -25.92 25.99
C CYS A 48 -3.55 -26.66 24.93
N GLY A 49 -2.92 -27.45 24.06
CA GLY A 49 -3.59 -28.08 22.93
C GLY A 49 -4.02 -27.10 21.83
N ILE A 50 -4.85 -27.58 20.90
CA ILE A 50 -5.45 -26.76 19.84
C ILE A 50 -6.96 -26.64 20.12
N PRO A 51 -7.44 -25.49 20.65
CA PRO A 51 -8.87 -25.26 20.85
C PRO A 51 -9.68 -25.44 19.57
N SER A 52 -10.89 -26.03 19.65
CA SER A 52 -11.72 -26.34 18.48
C SER A 52 -12.01 -25.13 17.59
N LYS A 53 -12.13 -23.92 18.17
CA LYS A 53 -12.29 -22.67 17.42
C LYS A 53 -11.12 -22.35 16.48
N TYR A 54 -9.90 -22.78 16.82
CA TYR A 54 -8.71 -22.55 16.02
C TYR A 54 -8.45 -23.68 15.04
N GLN A 55 -8.98 -24.89 15.25
CA GLN A 55 -8.79 -26.02 14.32
C GLN A 55 -9.30 -25.69 12.90
N LEU A 56 -10.37 -24.92 12.76
CA LEU A 56 -10.85 -24.50 11.43
C LEU A 56 -9.83 -23.59 10.70
N ILE A 57 -9.23 -22.64 11.42
CA ILE A 57 -8.26 -21.70 10.83
C ILE A 57 -6.94 -22.43 10.54
N VAL A 58 -6.48 -23.28 11.47
CA VAL A 58 -5.29 -24.10 11.27
C VAL A 58 -5.50 -25.09 10.12
N GLY A 59 -6.69 -25.69 10.00
CA GLY A 59 -7.02 -26.61 8.90
C GLY A 59 -6.84 -25.94 7.54
N LYS A 60 -7.39 -24.73 7.36
CA LYS A 60 -7.26 -23.97 6.11
C LYS A 60 -5.82 -23.71 5.70
N ILE A 61 -4.93 -23.38 6.65
CA ILE A 61 -3.51 -23.19 6.31
C ILE A 61 -2.85 -24.53 5.97
N LEU A 62 -3.12 -25.60 6.72
CA LEU A 62 -2.55 -26.92 6.46
C LEU A 62 -2.97 -27.50 5.10
N GLU A 63 -4.19 -27.22 4.62
CA GLU A 63 -4.66 -27.60 3.28
C GLU A 63 -3.78 -27.03 2.16
N THR A 64 -3.14 -25.87 2.39
CA THR A 64 -2.25 -25.25 1.38
C THR A 64 -0.85 -25.85 1.35
N LEU A 65 -0.45 -26.57 2.41
CA LEU A 65 0.92 -27.04 2.61
C LEU A 65 1.12 -28.48 2.11
N TRP A 66 2.35 -28.75 1.69
CA TRP A 66 2.94 -30.06 1.52
C TRP A 66 3.61 -30.48 2.83
N LEU A 67 3.38 -31.73 3.24
CA LEU A 67 3.79 -32.27 4.53
C LEU A 67 4.64 -33.52 4.32
N LEU A 68 5.77 -33.63 5.03
CA LEU A 68 6.69 -34.75 4.97
C LEU A 68 6.56 -35.60 6.23
N LEU A 69 6.59 -36.92 6.02
CA LEU A 69 6.68 -37.93 7.06
C LEU A 69 8.14 -38.43 7.20
N PRO A 70 8.52 -39.10 8.30
CA PRO A 70 9.84 -39.70 8.43
C PRO A 70 10.07 -40.71 7.29
N ARG A 71 11.21 -40.61 6.57
CA ARG A 71 11.52 -41.33 5.31
C ARG A 71 10.74 -40.89 4.06
N ALA A 72 10.27 -39.64 4.00
CA ALA A 72 9.61 -39.10 2.80
C ALA A 72 10.45 -39.14 1.51
N ASP A 73 11.78 -39.35 1.60
CA ASP A 73 12.69 -39.45 0.45
C ASP A 73 12.32 -40.57 -0.55
N GLU A 74 11.51 -41.56 -0.12
CA GLU A 74 11.11 -42.71 -0.97
C GLU A 74 9.71 -42.57 -1.57
N ILE A 75 8.80 -41.81 -0.94
CA ILE A 75 7.36 -41.79 -1.29
C ILE A 75 6.90 -40.40 -1.77
N GLY A 76 7.53 -39.32 -1.29
CA GLY A 76 7.14 -37.95 -1.60
C GLY A 76 6.19 -37.32 -0.56
N PRO A 77 5.73 -36.08 -0.80
CA PRO A 77 4.98 -35.29 0.16
C PRO A 77 3.48 -35.63 0.22
N TYR A 78 2.92 -35.51 1.40
CA TYR A 78 1.50 -35.71 1.70
C TYR A 78 0.74 -34.39 1.77
N ARG A 79 -0.59 -34.48 1.67
CA ARG A 79 -1.54 -33.38 1.87
C ARG A 79 -2.39 -33.58 3.13
N PHE A 80 -2.70 -32.48 3.80
CA PHE A 80 -3.62 -32.46 4.92
C PHE A 80 -5.05 -32.79 4.46
N GLN A 81 -5.74 -33.64 5.21
CA GLN A 81 -7.16 -33.93 5.01
C GLN A 81 -8.02 -33.38 6.14
N SER A 82 -7.70 -33.72 7.38
CA SER A 82 -8.48 -33.29 8.55
C SER A 82 -7.72 -33.51 9.85
N PHE A 83 -8.17 -32.84 10.91
CA PHE A 83 -7.84 -33.23 12.28
C PHE A 83 -8.53 -34.54 12.65
N HIS A 84 -7.92 -35.29 13.56
CA HIS A 84 -8.45 -36.49 14.17
C HIS A 84 -8.37 -36.36 15.71
N HIS A 85 -8.92 -37.32 16.46
CA HIS A 85 -8.84 -37.30 17.91
C HIS A 85 -7.38 -37.44 18.41
N SER A 86 -7.16 -37.18 19.70
CA SER A 86 -5.82 -37.22 20.31
C SER A 86 -5.23 -38.64 20.36
N ALA A 87 -3.91 -38.72 20.48
CA ALA A 87 -3.18 -39.99 20.52
C ALA A 87 -3.49 -40.80 21.79
N ASN A 88 -3.89 -40.17 22.90
CA ASN A 88 -4.26 -40.84 24.17
C ASN A 88 -5.32 -41.95 24.01
N GLY A 89 -6.20 -41.83 23.02
CA GLY A 89 -7.28 -42.78 22.76
C GLY A 89 -7.16 -43.52 21.43
N HIS A 90 -6.04 -43.39 20.71
CA HIS A 90 -5.87 -43.97 19.37
C HIS A 90 -5.00 -45.21 19.41
N THR A 91 -5.49 -46.29 18.82
CA THR A 91 -4.72 -47.52 18.60
C THR A 91 -4.16 -47.54 17.18
N PHE A 92 -2.85 -47.62 17.05
CA PHE A 92 -2.20 -47.84 15.75
C PHE A 92 -2.11 -49.34 15.49
N ASN A 93 -2.74 -49.84 14.43
CA ASN A 93 -2.61 -51.24 14.04
C ASN A 93 -1.25 -51.46 13.37
N ASN A 94 -0.37 -52.26 13.99
CA ASN A 94 0.80 -52.81 13.29
C ASN A 94 0.34 -53.96 12.37
N ASN A 95 1.12 -54.30 11.34
CA ASN A 95 0.91 -55.43 10.40
C ASN A 95 0.85 -56.83 11.07
N LYS A 96 0.77 -56.89 12.40
CA LYS A 96 0.62 -58.08 13.25
C LYS A 96 -0.62 -58.05 14.18
N ASN A 97 -1.50 -57.05 14.09
CA ASN A 97 -2.67 -56.89 14.99
C ASN A 97 -2.32 -56.76 16.50
N GLU A 98 -1.12 -56.31 16.86
CA GLU A 98 -0.76 -56.03 18.26
C GLU A 98 -1.02 -54.55 18.61
N GLN A 99 -1.66 -54.32 19.76
CA GLN A 99 -2.04 -53.00 20.29
C GLN A 99 -0.84 -52.33 20.98
N ILE A 100 -0.42 -51.14 20.53
CA ILE A 100 0.67 -50.40 21.18
C ILE A 100 0.33 -48.90 21.28
N VAL A 101 0.71 -48.28 22.41
CA VAL A 101 0.63 -46.83 22.71
C VAL A 101 1.76 -46.04 22.01
N SER A 102 2.65 -46.73 21.30
CA SER A 102 3.74 -46.15 20.50
C SER A 102 3.50 -46.41 19.01
N CYS A 103 3.66 -45.40 18.15
CA CYS A 103 3.60 -45.59 16.71
C CYS A 103 4.88 -46.30 16.22
N SER A 104 4.74 -47.53 15.72
CA SER A 104 5.81 -48.29 15.08
C SER A 104 5.46 -48.52 13.61
N HIS A 105 6.27 -47.99 12.69
CA HIS A 105 6.10 -48.26 11.25
C HIS A 105 6.85 -49.53 10.80
N ASP A 106 7.96 -49.89 11.46
CA ASP A 106 8.77 -51.08 11.14
C ASP A 106 9.44 -51.65 12.40
N LYS A 107 9.74 -52.96 12.40
CA LYS A 107 10.35 -53.75 13.51
C LYS A 107 11.66 -53.17 14.10
N LYS A 108 12.23 -52.10 13.55
CA LYS A 108 13.53 -51.51 13.95
C LYS A 108 13.44 -50.14 14.62
N ASN A 109 12.35 -49.37 14.45
CA ASN A 109 12.25 -48.00 14.99
C ASN A 109 10.92 -47.81 15.75
N ILE A 110 11.01 -47.68 17.08
CA ILE A 110 9.88 -47.33 17.96
C ILE A 110 9.91 -45.81 18.13
N TYR A 111 8.87 -45.11 17.71
CA TYR A 111 8.73 -43.68 17.96
C TYR A 111 7.91 -43.45 19.23
N ILE A 112 8.48 -42.71 20.19
CA ILE A 112 7.82 -42.32 21.44
C ILE A 112 7.02 -41.05 21.19
N ILE A 113 5.73 -41.08 21.54
CA ILE A 113 4.83 -39.92 21.41
C ILE A 113 5.00 -39.05 22.66
N HIS A 114 5.54 -37.84 22.51
CA HIS A 114 5.77 -36.92 23.62
C HIS A 114 4.54 -36.06 23.93
N TYR A 115 3.68 -35.83 22.93
CA TYR A 115 2.55 -34.92 23.05
C TYR A 115 1.21 -35.64 22.76
N PRO A 116 0.81 -36.63 23.58
CA PRO A 116 -0.29 -37.51 23.22
C PRO A 116 -1.68 -36.86 23.37
N ASN A 117 -1.76 -35.71 24.05
CA ASN A 117 -2.96 -34.86 24.13
C ASN A 117 -3.25 -34.10 22.83
N LEU A 118 -2.26 -33.93 21.96
CA LEU A 118 -2.43 -33.21 20.70
C LEU A 118 -3.25 -34.04 19.70
N PRO A 119 -4.07 -33.39 18.84
CA PRO A 119 -4.83 -34.10 17.82
C PRO A 119 -3.91 -34.81 16.82
N LEU A 120 -4.30 -36.01 16.40
CA LEU A 120 -3.65 -36.67 15.27
C LEU A 120 -4.06 -35.99 13.97
N ILE A 121 -3.24 -36.12 12.93
CA ILE A 121 -3.52 -35.55 11.61
C ILE A 121 -3.79 -36.66 10.62
N LYS A 122 -4.89 -36.52 9.88
CA LYS A 122 -5.20 -37.38 8.75
C LYS A 122 -4.60 -36.77 7.49
N LEU A 123 -3.79 -37.56 6.80
CA LEU A 123 -3.07 -37.19 5.58
C LEU A 123 -3.43 -38.13 4.44
N TYR A 124 -3.27 -37.66 3.20
CA TYR A 124 -3.36 -38.48 1.99
C TYR A 124 -2.21 -38.16 1.03
N HIS A 125 -1.81 -39.14 0.24
CA HIS A 125 -0.86 -38.92 -0.86
C HIS A 125 -1.65 -38.53 -2.13
N PRO A 126 -1.25 -37.49 -2.90
CA PRO A 126 -1.98 -37.06 -4.09
C PRO A 126 -2.18 -38.17 -5.13
N ASP A 127 -1.20 -39.05 -5.29
CA ASP A 127 -1.28 -40.15 -6.26
C ASP A 127 -2.13 -41.34 -5.74
N TYR A 128 -2.45 -41.36 -4.44
CA TYR A 128 -3.19 -42.45 -3.78
C TYR A 128 -4.29 -41.89 -2.87
N THR A 129 -5.18 -41.06 -3.42
CA THR A 129 -6.19 -40.32 -2.64
C THR A 129 -7.15 -41.19 -1.82
N ASN A 130 -7.34 -42.46 -2.22
CA ASN A 130 -8.20 -43.42 -1.52
C ASN A 130 -7.53 -44.03 -0.28
N GLN A 131 -6.23 -43.79 -0.08
CA GLN A 131 -5.48 -44.25 1.08
C GLN A 131 -5.09 -43.06 1.94
N THR A 132 -5.41 -43.16 3.23
CA THR A 132 -5.15 -42.10 4.21
C THR A 132 -4.35 -42.65 5.36
N CYS A 133 -3.37 -41.91 5.85
CA CYS A 133 -2.65 -42.26 7.07
C CYS A 133 -3.01 -41.27 8.18
N ILE A 134 -3.06 -41.78 9.41
CA ILE A 134 -3.26 -40.97 10.62
C ILE A 134 -1.92 -40.95 11.35
N VAL A 135 -1.38 -39.75 11.58
CA VAL A 135 -0.03 -39.57 12.11
C VAL A 135 -0.03 -38.53 13.23
N PRO A 136 0.70 -38.76 14.35
CA PRO A 136 0.92 -37.73 15.36
C PRO A 136 1.64 -36.50 14.77
N MET A 137 1.17 -35.29 15.14
CA MET A 137 1.74 -34.04 14.62
C MET A 137 3.24 -33.91 14.83
N GLU A 138 3.78 -34.46 15.92
CA GLU A 138 5.20 -34.36 16.25
C GLU A 138 6.11 -35.12 15.27
N PHE A 139 5.57 -35.97 14.40
CA PHE A 139 6.34 -36.66 13.36
C PHE A 139 6.13 -36.08 11.96
N ILE A 140 5.34 -35.01 11.84
CA ILE A 140 5.07 -34.35 10.57
C ILE A 140 5.98 -33.12 10.46
N THR A 141 6.58 -32.93 9.30
CA THR A 141 7.38 -31.74 8.99
C THR A 141 6.76 -31.00 7.80
N VAL A 142 6.82 -29.68 7.80
CA VAL A 142 6.40 -28.87 6.66
C VAL A 142 7.49 -28.92 5.60
N ASP A 143 7.14 -29.28 4.37
CA ASP A 143 8.11 -29.37 3.27
C ASP A 143 8.76 -28.00 3.00
N GLN A 144 10.07 -28.01 2.76
CA GLN A 144 10.87 -26.80 2.62
C GLN A 144 10.75 -26.20 1.21
N GLY A 145 10.90 -24.87 1.10
CA GLY A 145 10.90 -24.21 -0.22
C GLY A 145 9.52 -23.99 -0.82
N GLN A 146 8.46 -24.24 -0.05
CA GLN A 146 7.09 -23.85 -0.41
C GLN A 146 6.86 -22.37 -0.17
N LEU A 147 6.20 -21.69 -1.11
CA LEU A 147 5.91 -20.26 -1.01
C LEU A 147 4.95 -19.99 0.16
N SER A 148 5.28 -19.01 0.99
CA SER A 148 4.37 -18.54 2.03
C SER A 148 3.30 -17.64 1.40
N LEU A 149 2.05 -18.14 1.41
CA LEU A 149 0.89 -17.46 0.81
C LEU A 149 0.09 -16.63 1.81
N GLU A 150 0.35 -16.82 3.11
CA GLU A 150 -0.36 -16.10 4.16
C GLU A 150 0.03 -14.62 4.22
N PRO A 151 -0.93 -13.72 4.51
CA PRO A 151 -0.62 -12.33 4.78
C PRO A 151 0.33 -12.21 5.97
N PHE A 152 1.42 -11.45 5.80
CA PHE A 152 2.32 -11.17 6.92
C PHE A 152 1.63 -10.33 7.99
N THR A 153 1.91 -10.63 9.25
CA THR A 153 1.56 -9.74 10.36
C THR A 153 2.26 -8.39 10.21
N THR A 154 1.72 -7.33 10.83
CA THR A 154 2.33 -5.98 10.80
C THR A 154 3.80 -5.98 11.24
N LYS A 155 4.13 -6.78 12.26
CA LYS A 155 5.51 -6.94 12.77
C LYS A 155 6.42 -7.61 11.74
N GLN A 156 6.00 -8.74 11.17
CA GLN A 156 6.76 -9.44 10.12
C GLN A 156 6.97 -8.54 8.91
N TYR A 157 5.93 -7.82 8.48
CA TYR A 157 6.02 -6.92 7.34
C TYR A 157 7.01 -5.76 7.58
N ALA A 158 7.09 -5.25 8.81
CA ALA A 158 8.06 -4.23 9.19
C ALA A 158 9.50 -4.76 9.13
N GLU A 159 9.76 -5.98 9.60
CA GLU A 159 11.08 -6.62 9.51
C GLU A 159 11.46 -6.93 8.06
N ILE A 160 10.57 -7.55 7.29
CA ILE A 160 10.77 -7.81 5.86
C ILE A 160 11.09 -6.52 5.12
N LYS A 161 10.36 -5.43 5.39
CA LYS A 161 10.61 -4.11 4.80
C LYS A 161 12.02 -3.58 5.03
N LYS A 162 12.64 -3.86 6.19
CA LYS A 162 14.02 -3.45 6.46
C LYS A 162 15.00 -4.19 5.56
N ILE A 163 14.75 -5.48 5.32
CA ILE A 163 15.64 -6.34 4.54
C ILE A 163 15.51 -6.06 3.04
N ILE A 164 14.28 -5.91 2.52
CA ILE A 164 14.03 -5.71 1.08
C ILE A 164 14.34 -4.28 0.60
N ALA A 165 14.59 -3.33 1.50
CA ALA A 165 14.85 -1.93 1.18
C ALA A 165 16.31 -1.71 0.75
N LEU A 166 16.74 -2.44 -0.28
CA LEU A 166 18.10 -2.40 -0.83
C LEU A 166 18.47 -1.01 -1.35
N ARG A 167 19.65 -0.54 -0.95
CA ARG A 167 20.24 0.70 -1.48
C ARG A 167 20.59 0.53 -2.96
N PRO A 168 20.75 1.63 -3.71
CA PRO A 168 21.02 1.58 -5.15
C PRO A 168 22.28 0.78 -5.50
N GLN A 169 23.36 0.96 -4.74
CA GLN A 169 24.61 0.19 -4.90
C GLN A 169 24.38 -1.32 -4.74
N GLU A 170 23.78 -1.73 -3.64
CA GLU A 170 23.52 -3.15 -3.34
C GLU A 170 22.64 -3.78 -4.43
N CYS A 171 21.62 -3.05 -4.88
CA CYS A 171 20.74 -3.51 -5.95
C CYS A 171 21.50 -3.68 -7.28
N TYR A 172 22.34 -2.70 -7.63
CA TYR A 172 23.16 -2.71 -8.84
C TYR A 172 24.16 -3.88 -8.85
N GLU A 173 24.91 -4.08 -7.76
CA GLU A 173 25.87 -5.17 -7.62
C GLU A 173 25.21 -6.54 -7.71
N MET A 174 24.05 -6.72 -7.06
CA MET A 174 23.29 -7.98 -7.15
C MET A 174 22.87 -8.29 -8.59
N ILE A 175 22.42 -7.29 -9.37
CA ILE A 175 22.02 -7.51 -10.76
C ILE A 175 23.25 -7.82 -11.64
N GLN A 176 24.36 -7.13 -11.42
CA GLN A 176 25.62 -7.36 -12.14
C GLN A 176 26.24 -8.75 -11.88
N SER A 177 25.94 -9.36 -10.73
CA SER A 177 26.45 -10.70 -10.37
C SER A 177 25.81 -11.86 -11.14
N ILE A 178 24.75 -11.60 -11.90
CA ILE A 178 23.95 -12.64 -12.56
C ILE A 178 24.69 -13.17 -13.79
N THR A 179 24.84 -14.49 -13.89
CA THR A 179 25.60 -15.14 -14.97
C THR A 179 24.70 -15.63 -16.12
N ASN A 180 25.16 -15.40 -17.36
CA ASN A 180 24.45 -15.78 -18.59
C ASN A 180 24.73 -17.24 -18.99
N GLY A 181 24.09 -18.19 -18.32
CA GLY A 181 24.37 -19.63 -18.48
C GLY A 181 23.70 -20.32 -19.69
N HIS A 182 22.40 -20.10 -19.92
CA HIS A 182 21.61 -20.98 -20.79
C HIS A 182 21.27 -20.42 -22.18
N LEU A 183 21.36 -19.10 -22.40
CA LEU A 183 20.93 -18.47 -23.66
C LEU A 183 21.93 -18.65 -24.82
N LYS A 184 23.21 -18.92 -24.51
CA LYS A 184 24.25 -19.15 -25.52
C LYS A 184 23.94 -20.35 -26.42
N ASN A 185 23.29 -21.39 -25.88
CA ASN A 185 22.90 -22.58 -26.64
C ASN A 185 21.81 -22.30 -27.69
N LEU A 186 21.09 -21.18 -27.55
CA LEU A 186 20.07 -20.72 -28.49
C LEU A 186 20.60 -19.67 -29.48
N GLY A 187 21.92 -19.41 -29.48
CA GLY A 187 22.53 -18.36 -30.31
C GLY A 187 22.23 -16.94 -29.84
N ILE A 188 21.69 -16.75 -28.64
CA ILE A 188 21.37 -15.44 -28.06
C ILE A 188 22.54 -15.00 -27.17
N THR A 189 23.13 -13.86 -27.52
CA THR A 189 24.13 -13.17 -26.69
C THR A 189 23.48 -12.04 -25.92
N VAL A 190 23.77 -11.96 -24.62
CA VAL A 190 23.27 -10.91 -23.73
C VAL A 190 24.47 -10.10 -23.26
N ASP A 191 24.39 -8.78 -23.40
CA ASP A 191 25.42 -7.89 -22.85
C ASP A 191 25.45 -8.01 -21.33
N ASN A 192 26.67 -8.02 -20.75
CA ASN A 192 26.85 -8.10 -19.30
C ASN A 192 26.72 -6.72 -18.63
N GLU A 193 26.72 -5.64 -19.41
CA GLU A 193 26.61 -4.28 -18.91
C GLU A 193 25.15 -3.81 -18.91
N MET A 194 24.80 -2.97 -17.93
CA MET A 194 23.48 -2.32 -17.95
C MET A 194 23.38 -1.35 -19.12
N LEU A 195 22.21 -1.32 -19.76
CA LEU A 195 21.93 -0.39 -20.85
C LEU A 195 21.99 1.06 -20.36
N MET A 196 22.84 1.85 -21.00
CA MET A 196 22.89 3.30 -20.82
C MET A 196 21.76 3.95 -21.63
N VAL A 197 20.89 4.67 -20.94
CA VAL A 197 19.73 5.35 -21.54
C VAL A 197 19.84 6.87 -21.34
N PRO A 198 19.45 7.68 -22.33
CA PRO A 198 19.33 9.11 -22.17
C PRO A 198 18.20 9.41 -21.19
N ALA A 199 18.44 10.38 -20.32
CA ALA A 199 17.46 10.84 -19.35
C ALA A 199 17.53 12.36 -19.28
N ARG A 200 16.39 12.99 -18.98
CA ARG A 200 16.28 14.43 -18.77
C ARG A 200 15.80 14.70 -17.36
N ILE A 201 16.25 15.78 -16.76
CA ILE A 201 15.73 16.22 -15.46
C ILE A 201 14.81 17.40 -15.72
N LEU A 202 13.54 17.21 -15.40
CA LEU A 202 12.53 18.25 -15.53
C LEU A 202 12.90 19.48 -14.68
N PRO A 203 12.58 20.70 -15.16
CA PRO A 203 12.77 21.91 -14.38
C PRO A 203 12.14 21.81 -13.01
N GLN A 204 12.88 22.27 -12.00
CA GLN A 204 12.43 22.24 -10.63
C GLN A 204 11.19 23.11 -10.43
N LEU A 205 10.17 22.54 -9.78
CA LEU A 205 8.96 23.29 -9.45
C LEU A 205 9.24 24.39 -8.44
N GLN A 206 8.50 25.48 -8.59
CA GLN A 206 8.45 26.59 -7.65
C GLN A 206 7.13 26.52 -6.90
N ILE A 207 7.19 26.50 -5.58
CA ILE A 207 6.00 26.43 -4.73
C ILE A 207 5.66 27.85 -4.31
N LYS A 208 4.49 28.33 -4.70
CA LYS A 208 4.02 29.66 -4.32
C LYS A 208 3.18 29.54 -3.06
N TYR A 209 3.41 30.44 -2.12
CA TYR A 209 2.64 30.52 -0.90
C TYR A 209 2.30 31.97 -0.56
N ASN A 210 1.01 32.31 -0.67
CA ASN A 210 0.48 33.68 -0.69
C ASN A 210 1.19 34.53 -1.75
N ASP A 211 2.40 35.04 -1.48
CA ASP A 211 3.27 35.75 -2.44
C ASP A 211 4.75 35.38 -2.39
N VAL A 212 5.14 34.40 -1.57
CA VAL A 212 6.54 33.93 -1.49
C VAL A 212 6.73 32.70 -2.35
N ILE A 213 7.82 32.68 -3.12
CA ILE A 213 8.22 31.55 -3.94
C ILE A 213 9.30 30.78 -3.19
N GLU A 214 8.97 29.56 -2.78
CA GLU A 214 9.92 28.63 -2.16
C GLU A 214 10.52 27.69 -3.21
N ARG A 215 11.84 27.50 -3.12
CA ARG A 215 12.56 26.54 -3.97
C ARG A 215 12.47 25.16 -3.33
N VAL A 216 12.05 24.17 -4.10
CA VAL A 216 12.07 22.78 -3.66
C VAL A 216 13.52 22.31 -3.58
N GLN A 217 13.93 21.66 -2.50
CA GLN A 217 15.24 21.02 -2.39
C GLN A 217 15.05 19.50 -2.39
N ILE A 218 15.56 18.82 -3.42
CA ILE A 218 15.51 17.35 -3.56
C ILE A 218 14.07 16.81 -3.35
N GLY A 219 13.08 17.45 -3.97
CA GLY A 219 11.68 17.06 -3.87
C GLY A 219 11.03 17.29 -2.50
N LYS A 220 11.64 18.09 -1.60
CA LYS A 220 11.07 18.51 -0.30
C LYS A 220 11.09 20.03 -0.16
N TRP A 221 10.16 20.57 0.64
CA TRP A 221 10.12 21.99 0.97
C TRP A 221 9.68 22.21 2.41
N TYR A 222 10.09 23.34 2.97
CA TYR A 222 9.73 23.76 4.31
C TYR A 222 8.90 25.03 4.15
N LEU A 223 7.64 24.98 4.59
CA LEU A 223 6.76 26.15 4.56
C LEU A 223 7.00 26.98 5.81
N ASP A 224 7.06 28.29 5.60
CA ASP A 224 6.98 29.30 6.64
C ASP A 224 5.51 29.61 6.95
N ASN A 225 5.17 29.85 8.23
CA ASN A 225 3.86 29.60 8.87
C ASN A 225 2.67 30.52 8.47
N ARG A 226 2.52 30.95 7.22
CA ARG A 226 1.52 31.97 6.81
C ARG A 226 0.22 31.39 6.21
N PHE A 227 -0.50 30.57 6.97
CA PHE A 227 -1.71 29.87 6.47
C PHE A 227 -2.93 30.77 6.32
N ASN A 228 -3.72 30.54 5.26
CA ASN A 228 -5.06 31.13 5.16
C ASN A 228 -5.91 30.65 6.34
N LYS A 229 -6.68 31.57 6.92
CA LYS A 229 -7.60 31.24 8.01
C LYS A 229 -8.61 30.21 7.53
N VAL A 230 -8.78 29.17 8.34
CA VAL A 230 -9.81 28.16 8.16
C VAL A 230 -11.02 28.55 8.99
N ARG A 231 -12.19 27.99 8.69
CA ARG A 231 -13.40 28.15 9.52
C ARG A 231 -13.05 27.88 11.00
N GLU A 232 -13.55 28.76 11.85
CA GLU A 232 -13.41 28.64 13.30
C GLU A 232 -14.21 27.45 13.83
N ILE A 233 -13.58 26.66 14.70
CA ILE A 233 -14.18 25.47 15.30
C ILE A 233 -14.72 25.83 16.68
N ARG A 234 -16.03 25.68 16.86
CA ARG A 234 -16.70 26.08 18.09
C ARG A 234 -16.52 25.06 19.20
N THR A 235 -16.61 23.79 18.84
CA THR A 235 -16.76 22.66 19.76
C THR A 235 -16.02 21.46 19.21
N TRP A 236 -15.15 20.87 20.03
CA TRP A 236 -14.35 19.72 19.65
C TRP A 236 -14.09 18.81 20.84
N ALA A 237 -13.74 17.55 20.55
CA ALA A 237 -13.52 16.53 21.55
C ALA A 237 -12.21 15.76 21.32
N VAL A 238 -11.64 15.27 22.41
CA VAL A 238 -10.54 14.31 22.40
C VAL A 238 -11.01 13.08 23.18
N VAL A 239 -11.01 11.95 22.50
CA VAL A 239 -11.51 10.68 23.03
C VAL A 239 -10.38 9.68 23.13
N PHE A 240 -10.07 9.22 24.34
CA PHE A 240 -9.13 8.14 24.55
C PHE A 240 -9.85 6.80 24.56
N ILE A 241 -9.44 5.88 23.67
CA ILE A 241 -9.95 4.51 23.64
C ILE A 241 -8.90 3.56 24.21
N ASN A 242 -9.29 2.84 25.27
CA ASN A 242 -8.43 1.86 25.93
C ASN A 242 -9.20 0.56 26.21
N GLN A 243 -8.48 -0.55 26.32
CA GLN A 243 -9.05 -1.80 26.84
C GLN A 243 -9.09 -1.83 28.37
N ARG A 244 -8.24 -1.02 29.03
CA ARG A 244 -8.09 -0.96 30.49
C ARG A 244 -8.15 0.48 30.96
N LYS A 245 -8.26 0.70 32.28
CA LYS A 245 -8.09 2.04 32.83
C LYS A 245 -6.71 2.58 32.46
N LEU A 246 -6.69 3.86 32.09
CA LEU A 246 -5.47 4.62 31.83
C LEU A 246 -4.55 4.59 33.06
N ASP A 247 -3.26 4.35 32.84
CA ASP A 247 -2.26 4.60 33.87
C ASP A 247 -1.88 6.09 33.92
N ASN A 248 -1.19 6.52 35.00
CA ASN A 248 -0.80 7.92 35.20
C ASN A 248 0.07 8.46 34.05
N ARG A 249 0.93 7.62 33.46
CA ARG A 249 1.80 8.01 32.35
C ARG A 249 0.97 8.30 31.10
N GLN A 250 -0.02 7.46 30.79
CA GLN A 250 -0.90 7.67 29.65
C GLN A 250 -1.75 8.94 29.81
N ILE A 251 -2.20 9.23 31.04
CA ILE A 251 -2.94 10.47 31.35
C ILE A 251 -2.06 11.70 31.09
N ASP A 252 -0.83 11.72 31.62
CA ASP A 252 0.06 12.86 31.47
C ASP A 252 0.46 13.10 30.01
N LEU A 253 0.73 12.03 29.26
CA LEU A 253 1.00 12.12 27.82
C LEU A 253 -0.18 12.63 27.02
N THR A 254 -1.40 12.20 27.37
CA THR A 254 -2.62 12.70 26.72
C THR A 254 -2.81 14.19 26.99
N ARG A 255 -2.58 14.63 28.23
CA ARG A 255 -2.65 16.06 28.60
C ARG A 255 -1.62 16.90 27.84
N ASP A 256 -0.38 16.43 27.75
CA ASP A 256 0.69 17.10 26.99
C ASP A 256 0.35 17.15 25.49
N PHE A 257 -0.16 16.05 24.93
CA PHE A 257 -0.64 15.99 23.55
C PHE A 257 -1.75 17.00 23.27
N VAL A 258 -2.76 17.10 24.15
CA VAL A 258 -3.87 18.06 24.03
C VAL A 258 -3.36 19.51 24.07
N GLN A 259 -2.37 19.82 24.89
CA GLN A 259 -1.77 21.16 24.91
C GLN A 259 -1.00 21.45 23.62
N LYS A 260 -0.17 20.51 23.17
CA LYS A 260 0.65 20.67 21.96
C LYS A 260 -0.17 20.77 20.69
N ILE A 261 -1.25 19.98 20.56
CA ILE A 261 -2.12 20.08 19.39
C ILE A 261 -2.82 21.44 19.34
N ARG A 262 -3.26 22.01 20.47
CA ARG A 262 -3.84 23.36 20.50
C ARG A 262 -2.86 24.41 20.01
N GLN A 263 -1.61 24.35 20.49
CA GLN A 263 -0.54 25.26 20.04
C GLN A 263 -0.25 25.09 18.54
N ALA A 264 -0.16 23.85 18.06
CA ALA A 264 0.09 23.56 16.67
C ALA A 264 -1.07 24.02 15.76
N MET A 265 -2.32 23.85 16.18
CA MET A 265 -3.50 24.29 15.43
C MET A 265 -3.53 25.80 15.26
N SER A 266 -3.27 26.55 16.34
CA SER A 266 -3.17 28.02 16.30
C SER A 266 -2.09 28.48 15.31
N LYS A 267 -0.91 27.84 15.33
CA LYS A 267 0.19 28.10 14.39
C LYS A 267 -0.19 27.85 12.92
N TYR A 268 -1.15 26.97 12.65
CA TYR A 268 -1.63 26.62 11.31
C TYR A 268 -2.94 27.33 10.92
N ALA A 269 -3.29 28.41 11.64
CA ALA A 269 -4.49 29.22 11.43
C ALA A 269 -5.81 28.43 11.57
N ILE A 270 -5.82 27.41 12.43
CA ILE A 270 -7.02 26.72 12.91
C ILE A 270 -7.34 27.25 14.31
N GLN A 271 -8.51 27.85 14.47
CA GLN A 271 -8.94 28.48 15.73
C GLN A 271 -10.01 27.62 16.41
N PHE A 272 -9.85 27.41 17.71
CA PHE A 272 -10.83 26.75 18.58
C PHE A 272 -11.34 27.73 19.63
N ASN A 273 -12.66 27.81 19.80
CA ASN A 273 -13.29 28.67 20.81
C ASN A 273 -13.53 27.99 22.15
N SER A 274 -13.36 26.68 22.22
CA SER A 274 -13.55 25.90 23.44
C SER A 274 -12.31 25.11 23.83
N SER A 275 -12.21 24.80 25.13
CA SER A 275 -11.44 23.64 25.55
C SER A 275 -12.09 22.35 25.00
N PRO A 276 -11.29 21.31 24.73
CA PRO A 276 -11.83 20.06 24.23
C PRO A 276 -12.72 19.41 25.29
N ILE A 277 -13.75 18.71 24.83
CA ILE A 277 -14.44 17.71 25.63
C ILE A 277 -13.51 16.50 25.72
N GLU A 278 -13.00 16.21 26.91
CA GLU A 278 -12.11 15.07 27.16
C GLU A 278 -12.92 13.88 27.68
N LYS A 279 -12.87 12.75 26.98
CA LYS A 279 -13.55 11.51 27.38
C LYS A 279 -12.62 10.31 27.27
N SER A 280 -12.85 9.31 28.10
CA SER A 280 -12.17 8.00 28.06
C SER A 280 -13.21 6.89 27.98
N ASP A 281 -13.03 5.96 27.05
CA ASP A 281 -13.99 4.87 26.83
C ASP A 281 -13.29 3.52 26.58
N VAL A 282 -14.07 2.45 26.74
CA VAL A 282 -13.63 1.08 26.47
C VAL A 282 -13.71 0.82 24.97
N ALA A 283 -12.67 0.15 24.44
CA ALA A 283 -12.52 -0.24 23.04
C ALA A 283 -13.55 -1.30 22.59
N VAL A 284 -14.82 -0.89 22.39
CA VAL A 284 -15.89 -1.74 21.86
C VAL A 284 -16.57 -1.05 20.67
N PRO A 285 -16.73 -1.68 19.50
CA PRO A 285 -17.34 -1.05 18.32
C PRO A 285 -18.70 -0.37 18.58
N GLN A 286 -19.56 -1.01 19.38
CA GLN A 286 -20.89 -0.50 19.71
C GLN A 286 -20.86 0.78 20.57
N THR A 287 -19.90 0.89 21.50
CA THR A 287 -19.78 2.08 22.36
C THR A 287 -19.26 3.27 21.57
N ILE A 288 -18.38 3.03 20.57
CA ILE A 288 -17.85 4.08 19.70
C ILE A 288 -18.96 4.79 18.93
N LEU A 289 -19.88 4.05 18.28
CA LEU A 289 -20.99 4.68 17.57
C LEU A 289 -21.90 5.51 18.49
N ALA A 290 -22.23 4.97 19.67
CA ALA A 290 -23.02 5.68 20.66
C ALA A 290 -22.32 6.99 21.09
N HIS A 291 -21.02 6.93 21.31
CA HIS A 291 -20.20 8.06 21.70
C HIS A 291 -20.09 9.13 20.59
N ILE A 292 -19.85 8.73 19.34
CA ILE A 292 -19.84 9.66 18.20
C ILE A 292 -21.17 10.42 18.13
N ASN A 293 -22.29 9.70 18.24
CA ASN A 293 -23.64 10.30 18.22
C ASN A 293 -23.86 11.24 19.41
N GLU A 294 -23.41 10.88 20.61
CA GLU A 294 -23.50 11.75 21.79
C GLU A 294 -22.71 13.06 21.60
N LEU A 295 -21.46 12.98 21.12
CA LEU A 295 -20.63 14.14 20.86
C LEU A 295 -21.22 15.02 19.75
N LYS A 296 -21.81 14.41 18.73
CA LYS A 296 -22.54 15.12 17.68
C LYS A 296 -23.75 15.89 18.25
N MET A 297 -24.51 15.27 19.15
CA MET A 297 -25.62 15.93 19.84
C MET A 297 -25.15 17.10 20.73
N GLN A 298 -23.92 17.04 21.24
CA GLN A 298 -23.25 18.15 21.94
C GLN A 298 -22.68 19.22 20.98
N GLY A 299 -22.90 19.06 19.67
CA GLY A 299 -22.46 20.01 18.65
C GLY A 299 -20.99 19.89 18.29
N CYS A 300 -20.28 18.80 18.60
CA CYS A 300 -18.88 18.63 18.23
C CYS A 300 -18.69 18.63 16.71
N GLU A 301 -17.87 19.58 16.23
CA GLU A 301 -17.49 19.70 14.82
C GLU A 301 -16.22 18.87 14.51
N VAL A 302 -15.35 18.66 15.50
CA VAL A 302 -14.12 17.86 15.37
C VAL A 302 -13.98 16.88 16.54
N ILE A 303 -13.70 15.61 16.24
CA ILE A 303 -13.43 14.58 17.24
C ILE A 303 -12.07 13.94 16.95
N ILE A 304 -11.17 13.93 17.94
CA ILE A 304 -9.85 13.30 17.83
C ILE A 304 -9.82 12.04 18.70
N TYR A 305 -9.76 10.87 18.05
CA TYR A 305 -9.63 9.58 18.74
C TYR A 305 -8.16 9.23 18.95
N ILE A 306 -7.79 8.94 20.19
CA ILE A 306 -6.50 8.36 20.56
C ILE A 306 -6.73 6.87 20.82
N LEU A 307 -6.28 6.03 19.88
CA LEU A 307 -6.46 4.59 19.92
C LEU A 307 -5.23 3.94 20.54
N ASN A 308 -5.41 3.11 21.58
CA ASN A 308 -4.26 2.47 22.25
C ASN A 308 -3.46 1.56 21.31
N GLN A 309 -4.14 0.86 20.40
CA GLN A 309 -3.54 -0.05 19.43
C GLN A 309 -4.29 0.03 18.09
N VAL A 310 -3.73 -0.61 17.06
CA VAL A 310 -4.44 -0.80 15.79
C VAL A 310 -5.55 -1.82 16.01
N ASP A 311 -6.79 -1.36 15.89
CA ASP A 311 -7.99 -2.19 15.94
C ASP A 311 -8.81 -1.86 14.70
N ASN A 312 -8.83 -2.80 13.75
CA ASN A 312 -9.48 -2.59 12.45
C ASN A 312 -10.99 -2.44 12.62
N ASP A 313 -11.63 -3.23 13.49
CA ASP A 313 -13.08 -3.18 13.71
C ASP A 313 -13.51 -1.79 14.22
N ILE A 314 -12.71 -1.21 15.12
CA ILE A 314 -12.92 0.16 15.64
C ILE A 314 -12.71 1.21 14.55
N TYR A 315 -11.63 1.05 13.77
CA TYR A 315 -11.31 2.00 12.70
C TYR A 315 -12.36 1.99 11.60
N ASP A 316 -12.83 0.81 11.22
CA ASP A 316 -13.85 0.59 10.19
C ASP A 316 -15.17 1.24 10.60
N VAL A 317 -15.60 1.07 11.86
CA VAL A 317 -16.77 1.76 12.41
C VAL A 317 -16.64 3.29 12.34
N ILE A 318 -15.48 3.84 12.69
CA ILE A 318 -15.23 5.28 12.59
C ILE A 318 -15.29 5.74 11.13
N LYS A 319 -14.72 4.97 10.21
CA LYS A 319 -14.68 5.30 8.77
C LYS A 319 -16.03 5.17 8.09
N ASP A 320 -16.81 4.17 8.45
CA ASP A 320 -18.19 4.00 8.00
C ASP A 320 -19.04 5.20 8.45
N PHE A 321 -18.85 5.68 9.67
CA PHE A 321 -19.51 6.90 10.13
C PHE A 321 -19.06 8.13 9.33
N GLU A 322 -17.76 8.32 9.08
CA GLU A 322 -17.25 9.44 8.25
C GLU A 322 -17.76 9.38 6.79
N ASN A 323 -18.03 8.19 6.26
CA ASN A 323 -18.55 8.00 4.90
C ASN A 323 -20.03 8.44 4.77
N VAL A 324 -20.77 8.43 5.87
CA VAL A 324 -22.10 9.06 5.94
C VAL A 324 -21.87 10.56 5.98
N GLN A 325 -22.47 11.32 5.05
CA GLN A 325 -22.33 12.79 5.02
C GLN A 325 -22.73 13.39 6.37
N THR A 326 -21.72 13.77 7.16
CA THR A 326 -21.89 14.38 8.48
C THR A 326 -21.04 15.64 8.56
N ASP A 327 -21.51 16.62 9.34
CA ASP A 327 -20.78 17.87 9.61
C ASP A 327 -19.66 17.70 10.65
N THR A 328 -19.40 16.46 11.09
CA THR A 328 -18.41 16.14 12.14
C THR A 328 -17.18 15.50 11.52
N ILE A 329 -16.03 16.14 11.70
CA ILE A 329 -14.73 15.64 11.23
C ILE A 329 -14.12 14.75 12.31
N ILE A 330 -13.74 13.52 11.96
CA ILE A 330 -13.11 12.60 12.90
C ILE A 330 -11.64 12.39 12.52
N GLN A 331 -10.73 12.32 13.48
CA GLN A 331 -9.32 12.04 13.21
C GLN A 331 -8.73 11.09 14.25
N CYS A 332 -8.08 10.02 13.78
CA CYS A 332 -7.50 9.01 14.66
C CYS A 332 -5.98 9.21 14.82
N VAL A 333 -5.46 8.91 16.01
CA VAL A 333 -4.04 8.90 16.39
C VAL A 333 -3.76 7.63 17.18
N LEU A 334 -2.65 6.95 16.89
CA LEU A 334 -2.24 5.77 17.66
C LEU A 334 -1.42 6.20 18.89
N PHE A 335 -1.78 5.68 20.06
CA PHE A 335 -1.07 5.97 21.31
C PHE A 335 0.37 5.46 21.27
N ASP A 336 0.61 4.27 20.72
CA ASP A 336 1.96 3.71 20.53
C ASP A 336 2.89 4.66 19.75
N GLN A 337 2.34 5.41 18.78
CA GLN A 337 3.11 6.40 18.04
C GLN A 337 3.50 7.58 18.93
N LEU A 338 2.60 8.04 19.80
CA LEU A 338 2.89 9.08 20.80
C LEU A 338 3.94 8.60 21.81
N MET A 339 3.91 7.32 22.19
CA MET A 339 4.86 6.70 23.12
C MET A 339 6.26 6.49 22.52
N SER A 340 6.34 6.18 21.23
CA SER A 340 7.61 5.95 20.53
C SER A 340 8.48 7.19 20.38
N ILE A 341 7.93 8.36 20.72
CA ILE A 341 8.56 9.65 20.61
C ILE A 341 9.29 9.95 21.94
N SER A 342 10.62 9.99 21.88
CA SER A 342 11.47 10.17 23.06
C SER A 342 11.41 11.57 23.65
N ASP A 343 11.23 12.60 22.81
CA ASP A 343 11.32 14.00 23.22
C ASP A 343 10.12 14.86 22.80
N SER A 344 9.90 15.94 23.55
CA SER A 344 8.84 16.93 23.28
C SER A 344 8.91 17.53 21.87
N CYS A 345 10.13 17.71 21.34
CA CYS A 345 10.35 18.23 19.98
C CYS A 345 9.83 17.29 18.89
N ASP A 346 10.02 15.98 19.06
CA ASP A 346 9.54 14.97 18.10
C ASP A 346 8.01 14.89 18.11
N MET A 347 7.37 15.06 19.27
CA MET A 347 5.90 15.07 19.36
C MET A 347 5.33 16.28 18.62
N ASN A 348 5.93 17.45 18.81
CA ASN A 348 5.56 18.66 18.07
C ASN A 348 5.70 18.46 16.57
N MET A 349 6.79 17.84 16.11
CA MET A 349 7.01 17.54 14.71
C MET A 349 5.96 16.56 14.17
N TYR A 350 5.64 15.50 14.91
CA TYR A 350 4.61 14.52 14.55
C TYR A 350 3.24 15.18 14.40
N ILE A 351 2.79 15.92 15.42
CA ILE A 351 1.51 16.63 15.43
C ILE A 351 1.41 17.59 14.24
N GLN A 352 2.44 18.41 14.03
CA GLN A 352 2.43 19.40 12.96
C GLN A 352 2.49 18.77 11.56
N ASN A 353 3.22 17.66 11.39
CA ASN A 353 3.44 17.09 10.07
C ASN A 353 2.36 16.10 9.62
N ASN A 354 1.75 15.38 10.55
CA ASN A 354 0.81 14.30 10.23
C ASN A 354 -0.62 14.65 10.62
N LEU A 355 -0.83 15.31 11.77
CA LEU A 355 -2.17 15.50 12.32
C LEU A 355 -2.81 16.82 11.87
N VAL A 356 -2.13 17.94 12.12
CA VAL A 356 -2.66 19.28 11.85
C VAL A 356 -2.90 19.50 10.36
N LYS A 357 -2.01 18.99 9.48
CA LYS A 357 -2.17 19.13 8.02
C LYS A 357 -3.38 18.37 7.50
N GLU A 358 -3.64 17.18 8.01
CA GLU A 358 -4.81 16.38 7.64
C GLU A 358 -6.10 17.05 8.10
N LEU A 359 -6.15 17.44 9.37
CA LEU A 359 -7.31 18.15 9.92
C LEU A 359 -7.59 19.45 9.16
N ARG A 360 -6.55 20.22 8.82
CA ARG A 360 -6.69 21.44 8.04
C ARG A 360 -7.31 21.19 6.67
N ALA A 361 -6.88 20.14 5.98
CA ALA A 361 -7.44 19.75 4.69
C ALA A 361 -8.91 19.30 4.81
N LYS A 362 -9.25 18.53 5.86
CA LYS A 362 -10.64 18.13 6.13
C LYS A 362 -11.57 19.32 6.42
N LEU A 363 -11.03 20.38 7.01
CA LEU A 363 -11.75 21.63 7.26
C LEU A 363 -11.82 22.56 6.03
N GLY A 364 -11.40 22.09 4.85
CA GLY A 364 -11.42 22.87 3.59
C GLY A 364 -10.25 23.85 3.43
N GLY A 365 -9.25 23.80 4.31
CA GLY A 365 -8.07 24.64 4.18
C GLY A 365 -7.09 24.15 3.10
N VAL A 366 -6.51 25.08 2.34
CA VAL A 366 -5.45 24.79 1.36
C VAL A 366 -4.06 24.88 1.99
N ASN A 367 -3.32 23.77 2.04
CA ASN A 367 -2.01 23.71 2.72
C ASN A 367 -0.86 24.28 1.89
N GLN A 368 -0.95 24.22 0.56
CA GLN A 368 0.07 24.69 -0.38
C GLN A 368 -0.52 24.90 -1.78
N PHE A 369 0.12 25.76 -2.58
CA PHE A 369 -0.23 25.99 -3.98
C PHE A 369 0.95 25.68 -4.90
N VAL A 370 0.69 24.91 -5.95
CA VAL A 370 1.62 24.70 -7.07
C VAL A 370 0.93 25.21 -8.32
N SER A 371 1.52 26.20 -8.98
CA SER A 371 0.96 26.74 -10.21
C SER A 371 1.17 25.73 -11.35
N LEU A 372 0.10 25.01 -11.70
CA LEU A 372 0.10 24.07 -12.81
C LEU A 372 0.28 24.77 -14.17
N MET A 373 -0.15 26.03 -14.29
CA MET A 373 0.01 26.82 -15.51
C MET A 373 1.48 27.00 -15.93
N ARG A 374 2.41 26.94 -14.98
CA ARG A 374 3.86 26.97 -15.28
C ARG A 374 4.36 25.69 -15.93
N ALA A 375 3.63 24.58 -15.82
CA ALA A 375 3.95 23.35 -16.53
C ALA A 375 3.50 23.39 -18.00
N LEU A 376 2.63 24.33 -18.37
CA LEU A 376 1.99 24.40 -19.68
C LEU A 376 2.59 25.55 -20.48
N THR A 377 3.14 25.25 -21.65
CA THR A 377 3.87 26.23 -22.47
C THR A 377 3.11 26.61 -23.73
N SER A 378 2.34 25.68 -24.28
CA SER A 378 1.55 25.82 -25.48
C SER A 378 0.22 26.55 -25.19
N PRO A 379 -0.23 27.43 -26.10
CA PRO A 379 -1.55 28.06 -26.00
C PRO A 379 -2.71 27.06 -25.90
N PRO A 380 -2.74 25.95 -26.68
CA PRO A 380 -3.77 24.93 -26.56
C PRO A 380 -3.85 24.33 -25.17
N ALA A 381 -2.73 24.14 -24.46
CA ALA A 381 -2.72 23.59 -23.11
C ALA A 381 -3.11 24.62 -22.03
N ARG A 382 -2.77 25.91 -22.19
CA ARG A 382 -2.94 26.99 -21.19
C ARG A 382 -4.37 27.48 -20.93
N SER A 383 -5.38 26.62 -20.91
CA SER A 383 -6.69 27.05 -20.37
C SER A 383 -6.65 27.14 -18.85
N ASP A 384 -7.47 28.02 -18.27
CA ASP A 384 -7.52 28.21 -16.82
C ASP A 384 -8.27 27.11 -16.06
N ILE A 385 -8.93 26.17 -16.75
CA ILE A 385 -9.89 25.26 -16.12
C ILE A 385 -9.60 23.79 -16.45
N PHE A 386 -8.97 23.09 -15.49
CA PHE A 386 -8.68 21.67 -15.55
C PHE A 386 -9.40 20.90 -14.47
N MET A 387 -9.90 19.72 -14.82
CA MET A 387 -10.30 18.72 -13.84
C MET A 387 -9.40 17.49 -13.92
N PHE A 388 -8.95 17.00 -12.75
CA PHE A 388 -8.07 15.84 -12.65
C PHE A 388 -8.75 14.71 -11.88
N PHE A 389 -8.76 13.52 -12.48
CA PHE A 389 -9.36 12.32 -11.88
C PHE A 389 -8.34 11.21 -11.69
N GLY A 390 -8.60 10.35 -10.70
CA GLY A 390 -7.76 9.22 -10.34
C GLY A 390 -8.45 7.86 -10.49
N LYS A 391 -7.69 6.80 -10.15
CA LYS A 391 -8.05 5.37 -10.14
C LYS A 391 -9.55 5.05 -9.97
N ILE A 392 -10.07 4.18 -10.84
CA ILE A 392 -11.41 3.56 -10.71
C ILE A 392 -11.33 2.04 -10.58
N SER A 393 -12.18 1.46 -9.71
CA SER A 393 -12.30 0.01 -9.53
C SER A 393 -13.10 -0.62 -10.68
N LEU A 394 -12.79 -1.87 -11.00
CA LEU A 394 -13.47 -2.65 -12.04
C LEU A 394 -14.98 -2.81 -11.77
N GLU A 395 -15.34 -2.92 -10.49
CA GLU A 395 -16.73 -3.01 -10.02
C GLU A 395 -17.55 -1.72 -10.27
N ILE A 396 -16.90 -0.62 -10.67
CA ILE A 396 -17.51 0.72 -10.80
C ILE A 396 -17.59 1.19 -12.27
N ILE A 397 -17.18 0.35 -13.23
CA ILE A 397 -17.13 0.75 -14.65
C ILE A 397 -18.54 1.00 -15.21
N GLU A 398 -19.55 0.23 -14.78
CA GLU A 398 -20.94 0.39 -15.25
C GLU A 398 -21.51 1.78 -14.85
N ASP A 399 -21.18 2.27 -13.65
CA ASP A 399 -21.63 3.56 -13.11
C ASP A 399 -20.61 4.69 -13.30
N PHE A 400 -19.62 4.53 -14.18
CA PHE A 400 -18.57 5.53 -14.32
C PHE A 400 -19.09 6.90 -14.75
N HIS A 401 -20.09 6.92 -15.63
CA HIS A 401 -20.75 8.16 -16.09
C HIS A 401 -21.37 8.97 -14.94
N ILE A 402 -21.96 8.29 -13.94
CA ILE A 402 -22.54 8.91 -12.73
C ILE A 402 -21.46 9.63 -11.92
N HIS A 403 -20.29 8.99 -11.78
CA HIS A 403 -19.17 9.60 -11.06
C HIS A 403 -18.66 10.84 -11.81
N VAL A 404 -18.46 10.74 -13.13
CA VAL A 404 -18.03 11.88 -13.95
C VAL A 404 -19.02 13.03 -13.84
N ASP A 405 -20.32 12.78 -14.00
CA ASP A 405 -21.38 13.79 -13.82
C ASP A 405 -21.32 14.44 -12.44
N TYR A 406 -21.28 13.66 -11.35
CA TYR A 406 -21.19 14.16 -9.99
C TYR A 406 -20.00 15.11 -9.83
N PHE A 407 -18.82 14.68 -10.28
CA PHE A 407 -17.60 15.46 -10.15
C PHE A 407 -17.62 16.74 -11.02
N LEU A 408 -18.19 16.69 -12.22
CA LEU A 408 -18.40 17.88 -13.05
C LEU A 408 -19.36 18.88 -12.41
N ARG A 409 -20.45 18.41 -11.78
CA ARG A 409 -21.37 19.25 -10.99
C ARG A 409 -20.68 19.88 -9.79
N VAL A 410 -19.92 19.09 -9.04
CA VAL A 410 -19.09 19.59 -7.92
C VAL A 410 -18.14 20.66 -8.43
N PHE A 411 -17.45 20.43 -9.54
CA PHE A 411 -16.58 21.42 -10.16
C PHE A 411 -17.32 22.72 -10.49
N SER A 412 -18.48 22.61 -11.15
CA SER A 412 -19.32 23.77 -11.51
C SER A 412 -19.82 24.53 -10.28
N ASN A 413 -20.13 23.84 -9.18
CA ASN A 413 -20.57 24.47 -7.94
C ASN A 413 -19.46 25.31 -7.31
N TYR A 414 -18.21 24.84 -7.37
CA TYR A 414 -17.07 25.56 -6.80
C TYR A 414 -16.50 26.66 -7.71
N ASN A 415 -16.59 26.51 -9.03
CA ASN A 415 -15.97 27.43 -9.99
C ASN A 415 -16.97 28.28 -10.77
N SER A 416 -18.28 28.06 -10.57
CA SER A 416 -19.37 28.72 -11.32
C SER A 416 -19.36 28.49 -12.84
N HIS A 417 -18.52 27.58 -13.32
CA HIS A 417 -18.44 27.16 -14.71
C HIS A 417 -17.97 25.69 -14.80
N LEU A 418 -18.33 25.01 -15.87
CA LEU A 418 -17.83 23.67 -16.16
C LEU A 418 -16.37 23.71 -16.66
N PRO A 419 -15.60 22.62 -16.53
CA PRO A 419 -14.25 22.55 -17.07
C PRO A 419 -14.24 22.42 -18.59
N ASN A 420 -13.27 23.06 -19.26
CA ASN A 420 -13.09 22.89 -20.70
C ASN A 420 -12.11 21.76 -21.04
N LYS A 421 -11.36 21.29 -20.03
CA LYS A 421 -10.38 20.21 -20.17
C LYS A 421 -10.41 19.23 -19.01
N LEU A 422 -10.31 17.95 -19.36
CA LEU A 422 -10.31 16.83 -18.42
C LEU A 422 -9.04 15.99 -18.61
N VAL A 423 -8.24 15.83 -17.56
CA VAL A 423 -7.08 14.93 -17.57
C VAL A 423 -7.33 13.78 -16.60
N PHE A 424 -7.40 12.58 -17.13
CA PHE A 424 -7.73 11.38 -16.37
C PHE A 424 -6.49 10.51 -16.15
N TYR A 425 -6.12 10.26 -14.89
CA TYR A 425 -5.03 9.36 -14.54
C TYR A 425 -5.57 8.02 -14.00
N GLN A 426 -5.47 6.96 -14.80
CA GLN A 426 -5.94 5.63 -14.43
C GLN A 426 -4.80 4.71 -14.00
N VAL A 427 -4.93 4.02 -12.87
CA VAL A 427 -3.95 3.00 -12.49
C VAL A 427 -4.18 1.75 -13.35
N GLY A 428 -3.20 1.38 -14.18
CA GLY A 428 -3.28 0.20 -15.03
C GLY A 428 -3.04 -1.10 -14.28
N ARG A 429 -3.82 -2.15 -14.61
CA ARG A 429 -3.48 -3.55 -14.33
C ARG A 429 -2.89 -4.20 -15.60
N HIS A 430 -2.23 -5.34 -15.43
CA HIS A 430 -1.23 -5.89 -16.37
C HIS A 430 -1.70 -6.30 -17.78
N ASN A 431 -2.99 -6.18 -18.15
CA ASN A 431 -3.47 -6.73 -19.42
C ASN A 431 -3.72 -5.63 -20.47
N GLN A 432 -3.04 -5.71 -21.62
CA GLN A 432 -3.19 -4.76 -22.75
C GLN A 432 -4.59 -4.81 -23.38
N SER A 433 -5.21 -5.99 -23.49
CA SER A 433 -6.60 -6.14 -23.95
C SER A 433 -7.59 -5.33 -23.12
N PHE A 434 -7.29 -5.16 -21.84
CA PHE A 434 -8.11 -4.43 -20.88
C PHE A 434 -8.02 -2.91 -21.06
N GLN A 435 -6.92 -2.41 -21.63
CA GLN A 435 -6.69 -0.98 -21.85
C GLN A 435 -7.58 -0.43 -22.96
N ASN A 436 -7.76 -1.20 -24.04
CA ASN A 436 -8.61 -0.80 -25.17
C ASN A 436 -10.10 -0.77 -24.78
N ILE A 437 -10.54 -1.74 -23.98
CA ILE A 437 -11.92 -1.79 -23.45
C ILE A 437 -12.17 -0.60 -22.52
N LEU A 438 -11.25 -0.32 -21.60
CA LEU A 438 -11.34 0.84 -20.71
C LEU A 438 -11.43 2.14 -21.49
N ASN A 439 -10.55 2.37 -22.47
CA ASN A 439 -10.54 3.62 -23.24
C ASN A 439 -11.89 3.89 -23.89
N HIS A 440 -12.47 2.89 -24.55
CA HIS A 440 -13.76 3.04 -25.22
C HIS A 440 -14.91 3.26 -24.23
N GLN A 441 -14.97 2.49 -23.13
CA GLN A 441 -16.01 2.66 -22.11
C GLN A 441 -15.93 4.00 -21.38
N LEU A 442 -14.70 4.45 -21.06
CA LEU A 442 -14.47 5.73 -20.40
C LEU A 442 -14.84 6.90 -21.33
N GLN A 443 -14.43 6.84 -22.60
CA GLN A 443 -14.77 7.88 -23.58
C GLN A 443 -16.29 7.98 -23.73
N GLN A 444 -16.99 6.86 -23.88
CA GLN A 444 -18.46 6.84 -23.96
C GLN A 444 -19.13 7.39 -22.69
N ALA A 445 -18.64 7.02 -21.51
CA ALA A 445 -19.20 7.49 -20.25
C ALA A 445 -19.00 8.99 -20.05
N ILE A 446 -17.81 9.52 -20.38
CA ILE A 446 -17.54 10.95 -20.31
C ILE A 446 -18.41 11.69 -21.34
N GLN A 447 -18.51 11.18 -22.58
CA GLN A 447 -19.37 11.77 -23.60
C GLN A 447 -20.85 11.83 -23.16
N ARG A 448 -21.38 10.76 -22.56
CA ARG A 448 -22.75 10.74 -22.01
C ARG A 448 -22.93 11.79 -20.92
N ALA A 449 -22.05 11.84 -19.94
CA ALA A 449 -22.09 12.86 -18.88
C ALA A 449 -21.98 14.28 -19.44
N CYS A 450 -21.20 14.47 -20.51
CA CYS A 450 -21.04 15.77 -21.16
C CYS A 450 -22.28 16.21 -21.94
N GLN A 451 -22.96 15.29 -22.64
CA GLN A 451 -24.18 15.60 -23.38
C GLN A 451 -25.27 16.17 -22.47
N GLU A 452 -25.37 15.66 -21.25
CA GLU A 452 -26.34 16.12 -20.25
C GLU A 452 -25.99 17.49 -19.64
N LEU A 453 -24.69 17.76 -19.43
CA LEU A 453 -24.23 18.93 -18.67
C LEU A 453 -23.83 20.14 -19.52
N TYR A 454 -23.21 19.94 -20.69
CA TYR A 454 -22.62 21.01 -21.49
C TYR A 454 -23.51 21.53 -22.63
N GLY A 455 -24.61 20.83 -22.93
CA GLY A 455 -25.46 21.10 -24.09
C GLY A 455 -24.72 20.92 -25.43
N HIS A 456 -25.27 21.46 -26.51
CA HIS A 456 -24.78 21.25 -27.88
C HIS A 456 -23.50 22.03 -28.26
N ASN A 457 -23.03 22.98 -27.44
CA ASN A 457 -22.06 23.99 -27.89
C ASN A 457 -20.68 23.96 -27.20
N SER A 458 -20.43 23.06 -26.23
CA SER A 458 -19.13 23.01 -25.56
C SER A 458 -18.48 21.62 -25.68
N ILE A 459 -17.27 21.58 -26.22
CA ILE A 459 -16.49 20.34 -26.38
C ILE A 459 -15.49 20.27 -25.22
N LEU A 460 -15.76 19.39 -24.25
CA LEU A 460 -14.78 19.02 -23.22
C LEU A 460 -13.63 18.27 -23.91
N GLN A 461 -12.41 18.79 -23.86
CA GLN A 461 -11.23 18.10 -24.38
C GLN A 461 -10.69 17.11 -23.33
N ILE A 462 -10.39 15.87 -23.75
CA ILE A 462 -10.00 14.79 -22.84
C ILE A 462 -8.56 14.33 -23.10
N CYS A 463 -7.78 14.15 -22.04
CA CYS A 463 -6.51 13.43 -22.06
C CYS A 463 -6.55 12.26 -21.07
N PHE A 464 -6.14 11.07 -21.52
CA PHE A 464 -6.12 9.85 -20.72
C PHE A 464 -4.70 9.33 -20.55
N VAL A 465 -4.27 9.24 -19.29
CA VAL A 465 -2.95 8.79 -18.89
C VAL A 465 -3.06 7.55 -18.01
N LEU A 466 -2.47 6.45 -18.46
CA LEU A 466 -2.39 5.22 -17.69
C LEU A 466 -1.10 5.19 -16.87
N VAL A 467 -1.25 4.87 -15.58
CA VAL A 467 -0.20 4.90 -14.55
C VAL A 467 0.15 3.47 -14.13
N LYS A 468 1.36 3.01 -14.45
CA LYS A 468 1.90 1.71 -14.04
C LYS A 468 2.99 1.92 -13.00
N LYS A 469 2.63 1.86 -11.72
CA LYS A 469 3.58 1.95 -10.60
C LYS A 469 4.29 0.64 -10.27
N ASN A 470 3.72 -0.49 -10.68
CA ASN A 470 4.24 -1.83 -10.40
C ASN A 470 4.91 -2.39 -11.67
N HIS A 471 6.22 -2.20 -11.77
CA HIS A 471 7.07 -2.81 -12.81
C HIS A 471 8.47 -3.05 -12.26
N ASN A 472 9.27 -3.78 -13.04
CA ASN A 472 10.61 -4.20 -12.63
C ASN A 472 11.74 -3.29 -13.13
N THR A 473 11.48 -2.35 -14.03
CA THR A 473 12.50 -1.38 -14.49
C THR A 473 13.02 -0.51 -13.34
N ARG A 474 14.35 -0.43 -13.20
CA ARG A 474 15.08 0.42 -12.25
C ARG A 474 16.12 1.25 -12.99
N PHE A 475 16.47 2.40 -12.44
CA PHE A 475 17.44 3.31 -13.01
C PHE A 475 18.43 3.74 -11.94
N PHE A 476 19.69 3.85 -12.34
CA PHE A 476 20.81 4.19 -11.47
C PHE A 476 21.62 5.30 -12.12
N ILE A 477 22.16 6.22 -11.30
CA ILE A 477 23.23 7.11 -11.73
C ILE A 477 24.55 6.45 -11.36
N LEU A 478 25.38 6.13 -12.35
CA LEU A 478 26.72 5.62 -12.13
C LEU A 478 27.70 6.79 -12.05
N ASP A 479 28.30 6.97 -10.87
CA ASP A 479 29.46 7.84 -10.74
C ASP A 479 30.69 7.13 -11.29
N LYS A 480 31.20 7.61 -12.43
CA LYS A 480 32.37 7.05 -13.10
C LYS A 480 33.65 7.12 -12.25
N GLN A 481 33.74 8.06 -11.31
CA GLN A 481 34.94 8.20 -10.47
C GLN A 481 34.95 7.19 -9.32
N SER A 482 33.82 7.06 -8.61
CA SER A 482 33.71 6.15 -7.47
C SER A 482 33.23 4.75 -7.82
N ASN A 483 32.79 4.53 -9.07
CA ASN A 483 32.09 3.34 -9.54
C ASN A 483 30.88 2.96 -8.65
N ARG A 484 30.20 3.98 -8.11
CA ARG A 484 29.03 3.80 -7.25
C ARG A 484 27.74 4.16 -7.99
N ALA A 485 26.76 3.30 -7.84
CA ALA A 485 25.38 3.50 -8.23
C ALA A 485 24.61 4.29 -7.16
N HIS A 486 23.98 5.36 -7.61
CA HIS A 486 23.13 6.23 -6.81
C HIS A 486 21.70 6.26 -7.36
N ASN A 487 20.77 6.70 -6.51
CA ASN A 487 19.41 6.95 -6.96
C ASN A 487 19.38 8.09 -7.97
N ILE A 488 18.55 7.93 -9.00
CA ILE A 488 18.22 9.04 -9.91
C ILE A 488 17.48 10.16 -9.18
N GLN A 489 17.65 11.38 -9.67
CA GLN A 489 17.10 12.58 -9.03
C GLN A 489 15.58 12.68 -9.24
N PRO A 490 14.82 13.32 -8.33
CA PRO A 490 13.44 13.70 -8.60
C PRO A 490 13.35 14.58 -9.84
N GLY A 491 12.35 14.35 -10.69
CA GLY A 491 12.20 15.01 -11.99
C GLY A 491 12.88 14.27 -13.14
N THR A 492 13.62 13.19 -12.89
CA THR A 492 14.22 12.39 -13.97
C THR A 492 13.14 11.73 -14.83
N VAL A 493 13.21 11.94 -16.14
CA VAL A 493 12.34 11.37 -17.16
C VAL A 493 13.16 10.54 -18.15
N VAL A 494 12.63 9.38 -18.52
CA VAL A 494 13.14 8.53 -19.61
C VAL A 494 11.97 8.17 -20.52
N ASP A 495 12.01 8.66 -21.75
CA ASP A 495 10.94 8.57 -22.75
C ASP A 495 11.42 8.08 -24.13
N THR A 496 12.63 7.51 -24.18
CA THR A 496 13.27 6.96 -25.39
C THR A 496 14.01 5.66 -25.08
N ASP A 497 14.46 4.95 -26.11
CA ASP A 497 15.26 3.70 -26.10
C ASP A 497 14.56 2.46 -25.54
N ILE A 498 14.11 2.51 -24.28
CA ILE A 498 13.56 1.37 -23.53
C ILE A 498 12.04 1.41 -23.39
N VAL A 499 11.42 2.47 -23.91
CA VAL A 499 9.97 2.59 -24.00
C VAL A 499 9.47 1.88 -25.27
N PRO A 500 8.23 1.35 -25.28
CA PRO A 500 7.66 0.75 -26.48
C PRO A 500 7.66 1.75 -27.66
N PRO A 501 7.99 1.30 -28.89
CA PRO A 501 8.08 2.19 -30.05
C PRO A 501 6.71 2.70 -30.55
N ASN A 502 5.63 1.99 -30.20
CA ASN A 502 4.27 2.34 -30.63
C ASN A 502 3.50 2.97 -29.49
N GLY A 503 3.25 4.28 -29.56
CA GLY A 503 2.50 5.05 -28.58
C GLY A 503 3.38 5.94 -27.71
N PHE A 504 2.77 6.72 -26.83
CA PHE A 504 3.51 7.67 -26.01
C PHE A 504 3.67 7.15 -24.58
N TYR A 505 4.91 6.81 -24.21
CA TYR A 505 5.30 6.32 -22.90
C TYR A 505 6.42 7.16 -22.31
N PHE A 506 6.43 7.28 -20.98
CA PHE A 506 7.57 7.83 -20.28
C PHE A 506 7.66 7.29 -18.85
N TYR A 507 8.87 7.04 -18.40
CA TYR A 507 9.16 6.85 -16.98
C TYR A 507 9.39 8.20 -16.34
N LEU A 508 8.81 8.43 -15.15
CA LEU A 508 9.06 9.61 -14.35
C LEU A 508 9.38 9.23 -12.91
N ASN A 509 10.52 9.70 -12.41
CA ASN A 509 10.88 9.64 -11.01
C ASN A 509 10.45 10.91 -10.29
N SER A 510 9.27 10.91 -9.67
CA SER A 510 8.69 12.12 -9.08
C SER A 510 9.27 12.51 -7.72
N HIS A 511 9.93 11.59 -7.00
CA HIS A 511 10.32 11.82 -5.61
C HIS A 511 11.63 11.12 -5.27
N ALA A 512 12.27 11.57 -4.18
CA ALA A 512 13.43 10.91 -3.61
C ALA A 512 12.95 9.84 -2.61
N PRO A 513 13.33 8.56 -2.76
CA PRO A 513 12.95 7.52 -1.81
C PRO A 513 13.58 7.80 -0.44
N ILE A 514 12.81 7.60 0.63
CA ILE A 514 13.35 7.71 2.01
C ILE A 514 14.27 6.52 2.31
N LYS A 515 13.92 5.34 1.80
CA LYS A 515 14.69 4.10 1.95
C LYS A 515 14.71 3.33 0.63
N GLY A 516 15.83 2.67 0.37
CA GLY A 516 16.03 1.80 -0.76
C GLY A 516 16.23 2.50 -2.10
N THR A 517 15.98 1.76 -3.18
CA THR A 517 16.17 2.20 -4.57
C THR A 517 14.92 2.87 -5.14
N SER A 518 15.11 3.94 -5.92
CA SER A 518 14.07 4.68 -6.61
C SER A 518 13.23 3.75 -7.48
N ARG A 519 11.91 3.98 -7.47
CA ARG A 519 10.95 3.27 -8.32
C ARG A 519 10.24 4.31 -9.19
N PRO A 520 10.82 4.66 -10.34
CA PRO A 520 10.13 5.53 -11.30
C PRO A 520 8.84 4.88 -11.73
N VAL A 521 7.84 5.69 -12.07
CA VAL A 521 6.54 5.21 -12.51
C VAL A 521 6.47 5.32 -14.02
N LEU A 522 5.96 4.28 -14.67
CA LEU A 522 5.70 4.28 -16.11
C LEU A 522 4.32 4.88 -16.40
N TYR A 523 4.29 5.90 -17.24
CA TYR A 523 3.09 6.54 -17.76
C TYR A 523 2.91 6.21 -19.23
N GLN A 524 1.67 6.05 -19.65
CA GLN A 524 1.28 5.82 -21.05
C GLN A 524 0.13 6.78 -21.38
N VAL A 525 0.34 7.69 -22.32
CA VAL A 525 -0.75 8.53 -22.84
C VAL A 525 -1.49 7.70 -23.89
N LEU A 526 -2.75 7.38 -23.61
CA LEU A 526 -3.58 6.55 -24.47
C LEU A 526 -4.41 7.38 -25.45
N TYR A 527 -4.79 8.58 -25.04
CA TYR A 527 -5.65 9.49 -25.79
C TYR A 527 -5.39 10.92 -25.35
N ASP A 528 -5.35 11.87 -26.29
CA ASP A 528 -5.13 13.29 -25.98
C ASP A 528 -5.74 14.22 -27.04
N GLU A 529 -6.89 14.83 -26.71
CA GLU A 529 -7.53 15.89 -27.50
C GLU A 529 -7.09 17.30 -27.10
N ILE A 530 -6.38 17.42 -25.97
CA ILE A 530 -5.88 18.70 -25.47
C ILE A 530 -4.68 19.14 -26.31
N GLY A 531 -3.91 18.18 -26.82
CA GLY A 531 -2.74 18.41 -27.66
C GLY A 531 -1.51 18.78 -26.84
N PHE A 532 -1.28 18.06 -25.73
CA PHE A 532 -0.08 18.23 -24.94
C PHE A 532 1.15 17.81 -25.73
N THR A 533 2.19 18.64 -25.66
CA THR A 533 3.54 18.21 -26.04
C THR A 533 4.09 17.23 -24.99
N SER A 534 5.15 16.50 -25.36
CA SER A 534 5.79 15.55 -24.45
C SER A 534 6.24 16.20 -23.14
N ASP A 535 6.90 17.37 -23.25
CA ASP A 535 7.38 18.12 -22.08
C ASP A 535 6.23 18.60 -21.19
N GLU A 536 5.10 19.03 -21.77
CA GLU A 536 3.97 19.53 -20.98
C GLU A 536 3.31 18.45 -20.15
N ILE A 537 3.00 17.29 -20.72
CA ILE A 537 2.35 16.22 -19.97
C ILE A 537 3.30 15.63 -18.91
N GLN A 538 4.60 15.55 -19.21
CA GLN A 538 5.63 15.12 -18.26
C GLN A 538 5.75 16.11 -17.10
N GLN A 539 5.84 17.42 -17.39
CA GLN A 539 5.93 18.48 -16.39
C GLN A 539 4.64 18.56 -15.55
N LEU A 540 3.47 18.46 -16.18
CA LEU A 540 2.18 18.45 -15.51
C LEU A 540 2.06 17.25 -14.56
N THR A 541 2.40 16.05 -15.04
CA THR A 541 2.43 14.83 -14.22
C THR A 541 3.36 15.01 -13.02
N TYR A 542 4.55 15.58 -13.25
CA TYR A 542 5.51 15.87 -12.18
C TYR A 542 4.96 16.87 -11.16
N TYR A 543 4.29 17.93 -11.59
CA TYR A 543 3.72 18.94 -10.69
C TYR A 543 2.56 18.37 -9.86
N LEU A 544 1.72 17.52 -10.46
CA LEU A 544 0.64 16.84 -9.75
C LEU A 544 1.15 15.88 -8.66
N CYS A 545 2.40 15.41 -8.75
CA CYS A 545 3.05 14.65 -7.67
C CYS A 545 3.46 15.53 -6.47
N HIS A 546 3.32 16.86 -6.55
CA HIS A 546 3.75 17.82 -5.52
C HIS A 546 2.59 18.59 -4.89
N ILE A 547 1.34 18.29 -5.26
CA ILE A 547 0.14 18.95 -4.71
C ILE A 547 -0.54 18.15 -3.58
N ASP A 548 0.09 17.08 -3.08
CA ASP A 548 -0.48 16.29 -1.98
C ASP A 548 -0.57 17.11 -0.70
N VAL A 549 -1.78 17.29 -0.16
CA VAL A 549 -2.03 18.18 0.98
C VAL A 549 -1.47 17.67 2.30
N ARG A 550 -1.12 16.38 2.39
CA ARG A 550 -0.67 15.75 3.64
C ARG A 550 0.84 15.85 3.82
N CYS A 551 1.60 16.08 2.75
CA CYS A 551 3.05 16.11 2.82
C CYS A 551 3.69 17.26 2.03
N ARG A 552 4.87 17.69 2.50
CA ARG A 552 5.69 18.72 1.85
C ARG A 552 6.83 18.08 1.04
N LYS A 553 6.47 17.04 0.28
CA LYS A 553 7.39 16.29 -0.56
C LYS A 553 6.70 15.77 -1.81
N GLY A 554 7.47 15.51 -2.86
CA GLY A 554 6.98 14.74 -3.99
C GLY A 554 6.49 13.37 -3.56
N ILE A 555 5.34 12.93 -4.09
CA ILE A 555 4.80 11.58 -3.92
C ILE A 555 5.00 10.74 -5.18
N LEU A 556 4.92 9.41 -5.04
CA LEU A 556 5.25 8.45 -6.10
C LEU A 556 4.39 8.61 -7.37
N VAL A 557 3.12 8.95 -7.23
CA VAL A 557 2.13 9.09 -8.32
C VAL A 557 1.40 10.43 -8.17
N PRO A 558 0.75 10.96 -9.22
CA PRO A 558 -0.04 12.18 -9.13
C PRO A 558 -1.04 12.14 -7.98
N ALA A 559 -1.24 13.26 -7.28
CA ALA A 559 -2.15 13.32 -6.13
C ALA A 559 -3.58 12.82 -6.42
N PRO A 560 -4.20 13.09 -7.59
CA PRO A 560 -5.50 12.50 -7.93
C PRO A 560 -5.50 10.97 -7.88
N VAL A 561 -4.44 10.33 -8.39
CA VAL A 561 -4.26 8.87 -8.36
C VAL A 561 -4.07 8.36 -6.94
N TYR A 562 -3.27 9.09 -6.14
CA TYR A 562 -3.05 8.75 -4.75
C TYR A 562 -4.36 8.81 -3.97
N TYR A 563 -5.10 9.90 -4.06
CA TYR A 563 -6.37 10.10 -3.33
C TYR A 563 -7.40 9.04 -3.73
N ALA A 564 -7.57 8.77 -5.02
CA ALA A 564 -8.45 7.71 -5.48
C ALA A 564 -8.03 6.33 -4.93
N THR A 565 -6.74 6.06 -4.82
CA THR A 565 -6.23 4.82 -4.20
C THR A 565 -6.59 4.73 -2.71
N GLN A 566 -6.56 5.86 -1.99
CA GLN A 566 -6.92 5.93 -0.58
C GLN A 566 -8.42 5.73 -0.35
N CYS A 567 -9.27 6.35 -1.20
CA CYS A 567 -10.71 6.14 -1.16
C CYS A 567 -11.06 4.64 -1.35
N VAL A 568 -10.40 3.96 -2.29
CA VAL A 568 -10.62 2.52 -2.49
C VAL A 568 -10.13 1.68 -1.31
N SER A 569 -9.05 2.08 -0.63
CA SER A 569 -8.58 1.36 0.56
C SER A 569 -9.43 1.62 1.80
N HIS A 570 -10.17 2.73 1.88
CA HIS A 570 -11.11 2.97 2.98
C HIS A 570 -12.47 2.27 2.80
N ARG A 571 -12.80 1.84 1.56
CA ARG A 571 -14.04 1.09 1.27
C ARG A 571 -13.89 -0.43 1.40
N ARG A 572 -12.65 -0.92 1.45
CA ARG A 572 -12.31 -2.34 1.57
C ARG A 572 -11.89 -2.61 2.99
#